data_AF-A0A9E5ZQQ8-F1
#
_entry.id   AF-A0A9E5ZQQ8-F1
#
_cell.length_a   1.000
_cell.length_b   1.000
_cell.length_c   1.000
_cell.angle_alpha   90.00
_cell.angle_beta   90.00
_cell.angle_gamma   90.00
#
_symmetry.space_group_name_H-M   'P 1'
#
loop_
_entity.id
_entity.type
_entity.pdbx_description
1 polymer ?
#
loop_
_entity_poly.entity_id
_entity_poly.type
_entity_poly.pdbx_seq_one_letter_code
_entity_poly.pdbx_strand_id
1 'polypeptide(L)'
;WHMIGMRSIVDQATSYEPKFHIVNSNSSTPLEIYITTPTLVFGVTTVQIEAAPISEAGGIITGILTTSMTSISTDATSFLVLPEAGNVFEINGTNTTVRINHQTANHFPKGTVITLLFNDANANVINSGYIRLVNGYTSIANGSLTLISMGNGTWRELNRNN
;
A
#
# COMPACT_ATOMS: atom_id res chain seq x y z
N TRP A 1 33.93 21.79 -8.55
CA TRP A 1 32.56 21.32 -8.25
C TRP A 1 32.64 20.52 -6.95
N HIS A 2 31.74 20.83 -6.01
CA HIS A 2 31.71 20.27 -4.66
C HIS A 2 30.75 19.07 -4.63
N MET A 3 31.11 17.99 -3.94
CA MET A 3 30.16 16.93 -3.58
C MET A 3 29.28 17.43 -2.42
N ILE A 4 27.96 17.38 -2.59
CA ILE A 4 26.98 17.45 -1.50
C ILE A 4 26.28 16.09 -1.48
N GLY A 5 26.63 15.26 -0.49
CA GLY A 5 26.04 13.94 -0.24
C GLY A 5 27.00 13.01 0.50
N MET A 6 26.63 12.58 1.71
CA MET A 6 27.45 11.75 2.60
C MET A 6 27.81 10.39 1.99
N ARG A 7 29.01 9.89 2.28
CA ARG A 7 29.29 8.45 2.24
C ARG A 7 28.36 7.78 3.25
N SER A 8 27.33 7.09 2.78
CA SER A 8 26.63 6.12 3.61
C SER A 8 27.24 4.76 3.34
N ILE A 9 27.70 4.09 4.39
CA ILE A 9 27.92 2.66 4.36
C ILE A 9 26.53 2.05 4.10
N VAL A 10 26.40 1.24 3.05
CA VAL A 10 25.13 0.56 2.76
C VAL A 10 24.87 -0.41 3.90
N ASP A 11 23.77 -0.22 4.62
CA ASP A 11 23.30 -1.17 5.62
C ASP A 11 22.81 -2.44 4.89
N GLN A 12 23.40 -3.60 5.19
CA GLN A 12 23.05 -4.88 4.57
C GLN A 12 21.76 -5.51 5.14
N ALA A 13 21.06 -4.82 6.05
CA ALA A 13 19.96 -5.42 6.83
C ALA A 13 18.53 -5.14 6.33
N THR A 14 18.28 -4.34 5.29
CA THR A 14 16.88 -4.05 4.84
C THR A 14 16.69 -4.14 3.32
N SER A 15 15.76 -5.02 2.89
CA SER A 15 15.32 -5.15 1.49
C SER A 15 14.27 -4.08 1.16
N TYR A 16 14.55 -3.25 0.15
CA TYR A 16 13.61 -2.28 -0.43
C TYR A 16 12.86 -2.95 -1.61
N GLU A 17 11.55 -3.18 -1.50
CA GLU A 17 10.74 -3.75 -2.61
C GLU A 17 9.62 -2.80 -3.08
N PRO A 18 9.92 -1.74 -3.85
CA PRO A 18 8.91 -0.99 -4.59
C PRO A 18 8.37 -1.84 -5.76
N LYS A 19 7.05 -1.86 -6.00
CA LYS A 19 6.51 -2.50 -7.22
C LYS A 19 5.33 -1.81 -7.88
N PHE A 20 5.21 -2.08 -9.17
CA PHE A 20 4.22 -1.59 -10.11
C PHE A 20 3.49 -2.79 -10.76
N HIS A 21 2.15 -2.78 -10.82
CA HIS A 21 1.33 -3.99 -11.11
C HIS A 21 0.15 -3.72 -12.07
N ILE A 22 0.06 -4.50 -13.16
CA ILE A 22 -1.01 -4.40 -14.18
C ILE A 22 -1.39 -5.80 -14.72
N VAL A 23 -2.68 -6.00 -15.05
CA VAL A 23 -3.27 -7.28 -15.49
C VAL A 23 -4.10 -7.11 -16.76
N ASN A 24 -3.90 -7.98 -17.76
CA ASN A 24 -4.68 -8.08 -19.00
C ASN A 24 -5.21 -9.50 -19.20
N SER A 25 -6.23 -9.88 -18.44
CA SER A 25 -6.59 -11.29 -18.24
C SER A 25 -7.54 -11.89 -19.28
N ASN A 26 -8.05 -11.14 -20.26
CA ASN A 26 -9.05 -11.65 -21.21
C ASN A 26 -8.94 -11.10 -22.65
N SER A 27 -7.86 -10.42 -23.03
CA SER A 27 -7.68 -9.92 -24.40
C SER A 27 -6.66 -10.74 -25.18
N SER A 28 -7.00 -11.15 -26.41
CA SER A 28 -6.04 -11.72 -27.37
C SER A 28 -5.08 -10.66 -27.95
N THR A 29 -5.24 -9.40 -27.57
CA THR A 29 -4.31 -8.31 -27.93
C THR A 29 -3.42 -7.96 -26.73
N PRO A 30 -2.11 -7.70 -26.94
CA PRO A 30 -1.22 -7.23 -25.89
C PRO A 30 -1.76 -5.96 -25.23
N LEU A 31 -1.65 -5.85 -23.90
CA LEU A 31 -1.86 -4.59 -23.18
C LEU A 31 -0.50 -3.92 -23.07
N GLU A 32 -0.35 -2.80 -23.77
CA GLU A 32 0.84 -1.97 -23.69
C GLU A 32 0.73 -1.02 -22.51
N ILE A 33 1.74 -1.03 -21.66
CA ILE A 33 1.82 -0.18 -20.48
C ILE A 33 3.05 0.67 -20.62
N TYR A 34 2.84 1.98 -20.53
CA TYR A 34 3.90 2.97 -20.52
C TYR A 34 4.06 3.48 -19.08
N ILE A 35 5.22 3.24 -18.47
CA ILE A 35 5.61 3.83 -17.19
C ILE A 35 6.63 4.91 -17.49
N THR A 36 6.25 6.17 -17.27
CA THR A 36 7.17 7.30 -17.45
C THR A 36 7.84 7.62 -16.11
N THR A 37 9.17 7.63 -16.07
CA THR A 37 9.95 8.09 -14.91
C THR A 37 10.66 9.40 -15.26
N PRO A 38 10.84 10.32 -14.29
CA PRO A 38 11.55 11.56 -14.56
C PRO A 38 13.03 11.28 -14.83
N THR A 39 13.55 11.77 -15.96
CA THR A 39 14.97 11.74 -16.29
C THR A 39 15.61 13.10 -15.99
N LEU A 40 16.72 13.08 -15.27
CA LEU A 40 17.60 14.24 -15.08
C LEU A 40 18.90 13.98 -15.83
N VAL A 41 19.20 14.82 -16.83
CA VAL A 41 20.48 14.79 -17.56
C VAL A 41 21.28 16.03 -17.17
N PHE A 42 22.54 15.85 -16.77
CA PHE A 42 23.47 16.94 -16.48
C PHE A 42 24.79 16.71 -17.24
N GLY A 43 25.15 17.61 -18.17
CA GLY A 43 26.36 17.51 -19.00
C GLY A 43 26.09 17.70 -20.50
N VAL A 44 27.10 17.45 -21.34
CA VAL A 44 27.05 17.57 -22.83
C VAL A 44 26.54 16.30 -23.54
N THR A 45 25.91 15.39 -22.81
CA THR A 45 25.30 14.18 -23.38
C THR A 45 23.93 14.52 -23.96
N THR A 46 23.66 14.14 -25.21
CA THR A 46 22.36 14.28 -25.85
C THR A 46 21.29 13.47 -25.11
N VAL A 47 20.16 14.11 -24.84
CA VAL A 47 18.98 13.50 -24.20
C VAL A 47 18.37 12.49 -25.18
N GLN A 48 18.16 11.25 -24.75
CA GLN A 48 17.39 10.29 -25.54
C GLN A 48 15.92 10.74 -25.57
N ILE A 49 15.37 10.90 -26.77
CA ILE A 49 13.96 11.28 -26.99
C ILE A 49 13.00 10.11 -26.69
N GLU A 50 13.51 8.89 -26.78
CA GLU A 50 12.73 7.66 -26.64
C GLU A 50 12.96 7.01 -25.27
N ALA A 51 11.89 6.46 -24.68
CA ALA A 51 11.97 5.70 -23.44
C ALA A 51 12.78 4.39 -23.67
N ALA A 52 13.88 4.20 -22.93
CA ALA A 52 14.60 2.95 -22.95
C ALA A 52 13.77 1.86 -22.23
N PRO A 53 13.56 0.69 -22.84
CA PRO A 53 12.79 -0.39 -22.21
C PRO A 53 13.52 -0.93 -20.98
N ILE A 54 12.78 -1.20 -19.90
CA ILE A 54 13.31 -1.82 -18.67
C ILE A 54 13.84 -3.25 -18.95
N SER A 55 13.43 -3.87 -20.05
CA SER A 55 13.98 -5.12 -20.57
C SER A 55 13.71 -5.19 -22.07
N GLU A 56 14.74 -5.34 -22.89
CA GLU A 56 14.62 -5.54 -24.35
C GLU A 56 14.25 -6.98 -24.73
N ALA A 57 14.31 -7.92 -23.78
CA ALA A 57 14.11 -9.34 -24.01
C ALA A 57 13.39 -9.99 -22.82
N GLY A 58 12.07 -9.79 -22.72
CA GLY A 58 11.17 -10.60 -21.87
C GLY A 58 11.72 -10.91 -20.47
N GLY A 59 11.96 -9.88 -19.66
CA GLY A 59 12.44 -10.06 -18.29
C GLY A 59 11.45 -10.85 -17.43
N ILE A 60 11.90 -11.94 -16.82
CA ILE A 60 11.12 -12.67 -15.82
C ILE A 60 11.34 -11.98 -14.47
N ILE A 61 10.28 -11.43 -13.89
CA ILE A 61 10.31 -10.96 -12.50
C ILE A 61 10.05 -12.17 -11.61
N THR A 62 11.14 -12.78 -11.13
CA THR A 62 11.11 -13.89 -10.17
C THR A 62 11.44 -13.38 -8.78
N GLY A 63 10.65 -13.78 -7.78
CA GLY A 63 10.92 -13.42 -6.39
C GLY A 63 9.64 -13.51 -5.55
N ILE A 64 9.82 -13.46 -4.23
CA ILE A 64 8.69 -13.32 -3.32
C ILE A 64 8.23 -11.88 -3.39
N LEU A 65 6.93 -11.69 -3.55
CA LEU A 65 6.33 -10.40 -3.29
C LEU A 65 6.29 -10.18 -1.78
N THR A 66 7.08 -9.25 -1.26
CA THR A 66 6.99 -8.85 0.14
C THR A 66 6.16 -7.58 0.26
N THR A 67 5.14 -7.59 1.12
CA THR A 67 4.36 -6.41 1.49
C THR A 67 4.80 -5.92 2.87
N SER A 68 4.80 -4.62 3.11
CA SER A 68 5.13 -4.09 4.43
C SER A 68 4.03 -4.45 5.43
N MET A 69 4.42 -5.13 6.51
CA MET A 69 3.54 -5.52 7.59
C MET A 69 3.97 -4.84 8.89
N THR A 70 3.01 -4.30 9.64
CA THR A 70 3.26 -3.70 10.95
C THR A 70 2.17 -4.11 11.93
N SER A 71 2.52 -4.27 13.19
CA SER A 71 1.55 -4.56 14.26
C SER A 71 1.03 -3.26 14.88
N ILE A 72 -0.29 -3.17 15.05
CA ILE A 72 -1.02 -2.01 15.57
C ILE A 72 -1.94 -2.48 16.68
N SER A 73 -1.83 -1.86 17.84
CA SER A 73 -2.82 -2.03 18.90
C SER A 73 -3.96 -1.04 18.70
N THR A 74 -5.19 -1.53 18.76
CA THR A 74 -6.37 -0.68 18.77
C THR A 74 -6.42 0.14 20.06
N ASP A 75 -6.85 1.39 19.97
CA ASP A 75 -7.05 2.25 21.12
C ASP A 75 -8.54 2.40 21.48
N ALA A 76 -8.82 2.95 22.65
CA ALA A 76 -10.19 3.20 23.11
C ALA A 76 -10.84 4.43 22.43
N THR A 77 -10.09 5.20 21.61
CA THR A 77 -10.61 6.41 20.95
C THR A 77 -11.50 6.10 19.76
N SER A 78 -11.59 4.83 19.39
CA SER A 78 -12.33 4.32 18.23
C SER A 78 -11.77 4.79 16.88
N PHE A 79 -10.55 5.34 16.87
CA PHE A 79 -9.85 5.77 15.67
C PHE A 79 -8.60 4.93 15.49
N LEU A 80 -8.51 4.25 14.36
CA LEU A 80 -7.34 3.47 14.01
C LEU A 80 -6.36 4.35 13.24
N VAL A 81 -5.17 4.56 13.79
CA VAL A 81 -4.10 5.32 13.12
C VAL A 81 -3.04 4.35 12.62
N LEU A 82 -2.92 4.23 11.31
CA LEU A 82 -1.99 3.34 10.64
C LEU A 82 -0.81 4.14 10.06
N PRO A 83 0.43 3.63 10.11
CA PRO A 83 1.56 4.28 9.48
C PRO A 83 1.47 4.23 7.95
N GLU A 84 1.81 5.32 7.29
CA GLU A 84 1.67 5.51 5.84
C GLU A 84 2.57 4.59 4.99
N ALA A 85 3.63 4.03 5.58
CA ALA A 85 4.57 3.13 4.92
C ALA A 85 4.10 1.64 4.88
N GLY A 86 2.91 1.35 5.42
CA GLY A 86 2.34 0.01 5.51
C GLY A 86 1.20 -0.25 4.53
N ASN A 87 1.02 -1.50 4.12
CA ASN A 87 -0.20 -1.94 3.44
C ASN A 87 -0.82 -3.22 4.03
N VAL A 88 -0.14 -3.86 4.97
CA VAL A 88 -0.70 -4.92 5.80
C VAL A 88 -0.51 -4.55 7.27
N PHE A 89 -1.57 -4.66 8.07
CA PHE A 89 -1.56 -4.26 9.47
C PHE A 89 -2.12 -5.37 10.33
N GLU A 90 -1.31 -5.92 11.21
CA GLU A 90 -1.78 -6.83 12.25
C GLU A 90 -2.46 -6.00 13.34
N ILE A 91 -3.74 -6.25 13.58
CA ILE A 91 -4.57 -5.51 14.51
C ILE A 91 -4.73 -6.33 15.79
N ASN A 92 -4.25 -5.76 16.89
CA ASN A 92 -4.34 -6.33 18.23
C ASN A 92 -5.38 -5.56 19.06
N GLY A 93 -6.16 -6.29 19.83
CA GLY A 93 -7.23 -5.77 20.68
C GLY A 93 -8.60 -5.79 20.01
N THR A 94 -9.61 -5.50 20.82
CA THR A 94 -11.03 -5.73 20.52
C THR A 94 -11.85 -4.44 20.42
N ASN A 95 -11.17 -3.30 20.37
CA ASN A 95 -11.86 -2.01 20.33
C ASN A 95 -12.61 -1.82 18.99
N THR A 96 -13.63 -0.98 19.03
CA THR A 96 -14.43 -0.64 17.84
C THR A 96 -13.76 0.45 17.04
N THR A 97 -13.51 0.22 15.76
CA THR A 97 -12.98 1.19 14.81
C THR A 97 -14.11 1.88 14.05
N VAL A 98 -14.21 3.20 14.20
CA VAL A 98 -15.19 4.05 13.51
C VAL A 98 -14.55 4.82 12.36
N ARG A 99 -13.26 5.16 12.49
CA ARG A 99 -12.47 5.80 11.45
C ARG A 99 -11.07 5.23 11.40
N ILE A 100 -10.48 5.24 10.21
CA ILE A 100 -9.09 4.86 9.95
C ILE A 100 -8.39 6.07 9.34
N ASN A 101 -7.25 6.47 9.90
CA ASN A 101 -6.44 7.59 9.41
C ASN A 101 -7.29 8.82 9.11
N HIS A 102 -7.92 9.38 10.15
CA HIS A 102 -8.94 10.41 10.00
C HIS A 102 -8.40 11.83 9.84
N GLN A 103 -7.13 12.07 10.22
CA GLN A 103 -6.52 13.40 10.23
C GLN A 103 -5.93 13.72 8.86
N THR A 104 -6.06 14.95 8.36
CA THR A 104 -5.53 15.34 7.05
C THR A 104 -4.03 14.98 6.88
N ALA A 105 -3.26 15.05 7.97
CA ALA A 105 -1.84 14.74 7.99
C ALA A 105 -1.50 13.24 7.89
N ASN A 106 -2.48 12.33 8.01
CA ASN A 106 -2.27 10.89 7.94
C ASN A 106 -3.15 10.20 6.88
N HIS A 107 -3.77 10.96 5.98
CA HIS A 107 -4.64 10.39 4.95
C HIS A 107 -3.83 9.60 3.93
N PHE A 108 -4.18 8.33 3.76
CA PHE A 108 -3.67 7.57 2.63
C PHE A 108 -4.16 8.17 1.30
N PRO A 109 -3.29 8.21 0.27
CA PRO A 109 -3.69 8.55 -1.08
C PRO A 109 -4.89 7.73 -1.55
N LYS A 110 -5.74 8.33 -2.40
CA LYS A 110 -6.86 7.62 -3.01
C LYS A 110 -6.34 6.46 -3.86
N GLY A 111 -6.94 5.28 -3.71
CA GLY A 111 -6.56 4.06 -4.41
C GLY A 111 -5.64 3.13 -3.61
N THR A 112 -5.11 3.57 -2.47
CA THR A 112 -4.30 2.69 -1.60
C THR A 112 -5.14 1.53 -1.08
N VAL A 113 -4.65 0.31 -1.26
CA VAL A 113 -5.25 -0.91 -0.70
C VAL A 113 -4.50 -1.30 0.57
N ILE A 114 -5.24 -1.50 1.65
CA ILE A 114 -4.71 -1.99 2.91
C ILE A 114 -5.42 -3.28 3.32
N THR A 115 -4.73 -4.14 4.07
CA THR A 115 -5.33 -5.29 4.73
C THR A 115 -5.15 -5.18 6.23
N LEU A 116 -6.25 -5.28 6.96
CA LEU A 116 -6.27 -5.44 8.41
C LEU A 116 -6.34 -6.94 8.72
N LEU A 117 -5.35 -7.47 9.42
CA LEU A 117 -5.28 -8.86 9.89
C LEU A 117 -5.55 -8.86 11.39
N PHE A 118 -6.67 -9.41 11.84
CA PHE A 118 -7.07 -9.34 13.24
C PHE A 118 -6.51 -10.52 14.02
N ASN A 119 -5.63 -10.25 14.99
CA ASN A 119 -5.11 -11.30 15.88
C ASN A 119 -6.17 -11.74 16.89
N ASP A 120 -7.01 -10.81 17.34
CA ASP A 120 -8.08 -11.05 18.31
C ASP A 120 -9.47 -11.08 17.66
N ALA A 121 -10.35 -11.92 18.21
CA ALA A 121 -11.77 -11.91 17.88
C ALA A 121 -12.50 -10.76 18.57
N ASN A 122 -13.65 -10.36 18.01
CA ASN A 122 -14.57 -9.35 18.52
C ASN A 122 -14.14 -7.88 18.37
N ALA A 123 -13.07 -7.59 17.63
CA ALA A 123 -12.81 -6.23 17.16
C ALA A 123 -13.89 -5.84 16.15
N ASN A 124 -14.46 -4.64 16.27
CA ASN A 124 -15.52 -4.20 15.38
C ASN A 124 -15.01 -3.12 14.43
N VAL A 125 -15.40 -3.18 13.16
CA VAL A 125 -15.24 -2.06 12.21
C VAL A 125 -16.64 -1.62 11.77
N ILE A 126 -16.99 -0.37 12.09
CA ILE A 126 -18.34 0.13 11.86
C ILE A 126 -18.54 0.46 10.38
N ASN A 127 -19.65 -0.03 9.82
CA ASN A 127 -20.16 0.46 8.55
C ASN A 127 -20.81 1.84 8.73
N SER A 128 -20.21 2.89 8.16
CA SER A 128 -20.63 4.28 8.32
C SER A 128 -20.27 5.15 7.11
N GLY A 129 -20.43 6.48 7.22
CA GLY A 129 -20.07 7.43 6.16
C GLY A 129 -18.59 7.42 5.79
N TYR A 130 -17.69 7.13 6.74
CA TYR A 130 -16.23 7.15 6.54
C TYR A 130 -15.65 5.78 6.20
N ILE A 131 -16.30 4.69 6.60
CA ILE A 131 -15.90 3.34 6.27
C ILE A 131 -17.13 2.62 5.72
N ARG A 132 -17.17 2.45 4.40
CA ARG A 132 -18.30 1.79 3.73
C ARG A 132 -18.01 0.32 3.56
N LEU A 133 -18.70 -0.49 4.36
CA LEU A 133 -18.64 -1.94 4.34
C LEU A 133 -19.93 -2.51 3.74
N VAL A 134 -19.91 -3.77 3.30
CA VAL A 134 -21.13 -4.48 2.88
C VAL A 134 -22.15 -4.54 4.03
N ASN A 135 -21.67 -4.90 5.21
CA ASN A 135 -22.33 -4.76 6.51
C ASN A 135 -21.24 -4.50 7.58
N GLY A 136 -21.64 -4.21 8.83
CA GLY A 136 -20.67 -4.10 9.94
C GLY A 136 -19.78 -5.34 10.03
N TYR A 137 -18.51 -5.15 10.37
CA TYR A 137 -17.55 -6.25 10.50
C TYR A 137 -17.21 -6.46 11.97
N THR A 138 -17.29 -7.72 12.42
CA THR A 138 -16.81 -8.18 13.71
C THR A 138 -15.77 -9.26 13.44
N SER A 139 -14.54 -9.08 13.93
CA SER A 139 -13.45 -10.00 13.65
C SER A 139 -13.67 -11.37 14.31
N ILE A 140 -13.25 -12.42 13.63
CA ILE A 140 -12.80 -13.66 14.27
C ILE A 140 -11.27 -13.62 14.44
N ALA A 141 -10.72 -14.51 15.26
CA ALA A 141 -9.27 -14.66 15.38
C ALA A 141 -8.67 -15.07 14.03
N ASN A 142 -7.63 -14.35 13.59
CA ASN A 142 -7.01 -14.45 12.27
C ASN A 142 -7.93 -14.08 11.09
N GLY A 143 -9.05 -13.40 11.37
CA GLY A 143 -9.92 -12.81 10.34
C GLY A 143 -9.23 -11.64 9.64
N SER A 144 -9.74 -11.23 8.48
CA SER A 144 -9.16 -10.10 7.74
C SER A 144 -10.19 -9.23 7.04
N LEU A 145 -9.83 -7.95 6.89
CA LEU A 145 -10.62 -6.97 6.16
C LEU A 145 -9.70 -6.19 5.21
N THR A 146 -9.95 -6.27 3.91
CA THR A 146 -9.23 -5.51 2.88
C THR A 146 -10.06 -4.32 2.46
N LEU A 147 -9.45 -3.14 2.52
CA LEU A 147 -10.08 -1.85 2.22
C LEU A 147 -9.31 -1.10 1.14
N ILE A 148 -10.00 -0.28 0.37
CA ILE A 148 -9.42 0.72 -0.53
C ILE A 148 -9.71 2.13 -0.03
N SER A 149 -8.68 2.98 0.00
CA SER A 149 -8.82 4.40 0.31
C SER A 149 -9.56 5.10 -0.83
N MET A 150 -10.59 5.85 -0.49
CA MET A 150 -11.30 6.75 -1.41
C MET A 150 -10.73 8.18 -1.36
N GLY A 151 -9.66 8.38 -0.58
CA GLY A 151 -9.10 9.69 -0.22
C GLY A 151 -9.83 10.32 0.97
N ASN A 152 -9.27 11.40 1.53
CA ASN A 152 -9.88 12.20 2.60
C ASN A 152 -10.28 11.40 3.85
N GLY A 153 -9.51 10.37 4.22
CA GLY A 153 -9.79 9.50 5.36
C GLY A 153 -11.05 8.63 5.22
N THR A 154 -11.48 8.38 3.97
CA THR A 154 -12.64 7.52 3.68
C THR A 154 -12.23 6.21 3.03
N TRP A 155 -12.94 5.14 3.37
CA TRP A 155 -12.59 3.76 3.01
C TRP A 155 -13.77 3.01 2.45
N ARG A 156 -13.49 2.07 1.54
CA ARG A 156 -14.47 1.13 1.01
C ARG A 156 -13.92 -0.29 1.12
N GLU A 157 -14.79 -1.21 1.51
CA GLU A 157 -14.45 -2.62 1.51
C GLU A 157 -14.20 -3.18 0.11
N LEU A 158 -13.15 -3.99 -0.01
CA LEU A 158 -12.88 -4.82 -1.17
C LEU A 158 -13.13 -6.30 -0.90
N ASN A 159 -12.72 -6.78 0.27
CA ASN A 159 -12.82 -8.18 0.64
C ASN A 159 -12.83 -8.33 2.16
N ARG A 160 -13.38 -9.44 2.64
CA ARG A 160 -13.29 -9.86 4.04
C ARG A 160 -13.08 -11.37 4.13
N ASN A 161 -12.40 -11.80 5.19
CA ASN A 161 -12.35 -13.18 5.63
C ASN A 161 -12.83 -13.24 7.08
N ASN A 162 -13.80 -14.10 7.36
CA ASN A 162 -14.44 -14.21 8.66
C ASN A 162 -14.83 -15.65 8.98
#